data_AF-A0A7S3SJF2-F1
#
_entry.id   AF-A0A7S3SJF2-F1
#
_cell.length_a   1.000
_cell.length_b   1.000
_cell.length_c   1.000
_cell.angle_alpha   90.00
_cell.angle_beta   90.00
_cell.angle_gamma   90.00
#
_symmetry.space_group_name_H-M   'P 1'
#
loop_
_entity.id
_entity.type
_entity.pdbx_description
1 polymer ?
#
loop_
_entity_poly.entity_id
_entity_poly.type
_entity_poly.pdbx_seq_one_letter_code
_entity_poly.pdbx_strand_id
1 'polypeptide(L)'
;AVVALLRSDGGVTRFHTIGRDGADTNIDLRDNDSFGASLARIGDLDGDGISEIAVGAPGDDDSGPEAGAVYVLFLRPGGSVREVQKINGTSAGMTTAITPASAFGSALAVPGDLNGDGLPDLVVGAPLDSEGCQA
;
A
#
# COMPACT_ATOMS: atom_id res chain seq x y z
N ALA A 1 -3.16 0.56 -9.92
CA ALA A 1 -2.05 -0.39 -10.13
C ALA A 1 -2.52 -1.59 -10.96
N VAL A 2 -1.62 -2.41 -11.51
CA VAL A 2 -1.97 -3.65 -12.25
C VAL A 2 -1.07 -4.80 -11.77
N VAL A 3 -1.64 -5.97 -11.55
CA VAL A 3 -0.89 -7.22 -11.40
C VAL A 3 -0.91 -7.95 -12.73
N ALA A 4 0.26 -8.19 -13.33
CA ALA A 4 0.40 -8.97 -14.55
C ALA A 4 1.03 -10.32 -14.25
N LEU A 5 0.35 -11.40 -14.62
CA LEU A 5 0.88 -12.76 -14.59
C LEU A 5 1.67 -12.99 -15.86
N LEU A 6 2.95 -13.34 -15.71
CA LEU A 6 3.88 -13.49 -16.84
C LEU A 6 4.15 -14.96 -17.14
N ARG A 7 4.44 -15.25 -18.41
CA ARG A 7 5.16 -16.47 -18.81
C ARG A 7 6.65 -16.30 -18.54
N SER A 8 7.39 -17.39 -18.63
CA SER A 8 8.86 -17.38 -18.51
C SER A 8 9.56 -16.52 -19.58
N ASP A 9 8.90 -16.23 -20.70
CA ASP A 9 9.40 -15.34 -21.76
C ASP A 9 9.09 -13.84 -21.50
N GLY A 10 8.43 -13.51 -20.39
CA GLY A 10 8.02 -12.15 -20.04
C GLY A 10 6.68 -11.71 -20.65
N GLY A 11 6.03 -12.53 -21.48
CA GLY A 11 4.71 -12.23 -22.03
C GLY A 11 3.60 -12.33 -20.97
N VAL A 12 2.62 -11.43 -21.02
CA VAL A 12 1.47 -11.44 -20.10
C VAL A 12 0.49 -12.56 -20.47
N THR A 13 0.12 -13.40 -19.51
CA THR A 13 -0.94 -14.41 -19.64
C THR A 13 -2.30 -13.91 -19.16
N ARG A 14 -2.30 -13.12 -18.09
CA ARG A 14 -3.47 -12.52 -17.46
C ARG A 14 -3.04 -11.26 -16.72
N PHE A 15 -3.96 -10.33 -16.56
CA PHE A 15 -3.75 -9.19 -15.69
C PHE A 15 -5.00 -8.91 -14.86
N HIS A 16 -4.79 -8.28 -13.71
CA HIS A 16 -5.81 -7.80 -12.80
C HIS A 16 -5.59 -6.31 -12.57
N THR A 17 -6.59 -5.50 -12.91
CA THR A 17 -6.57 -4.07 -12.60
C THR A 17 -6.99 -3.86 -11.16
N ILE A 18 -6.18 -3.12 -10.41
CA ILE A 18 -6.40 -2.81 -9.00
C ILE A 18 -6.60 -1.30 -8.87
N GLY A 19 -7.78 -0.90 -8.42
CA GLY A 19 -8.15 0.50 -8.23
C GLY A 19 -9.66 0.71 -8.27
N ARG A 20 -10.09 1.97 -8.41
CA ARG A 20 -11.49 2.42 -8.35
C ARG A 20 -12.44 1.60 -9.23
N ASP A 21 -12.00 1.29 -10.46
CA ASP A 21 -12.78 0.56 -11.46
C ASP A 21 -12.24 -0.87 -11.69
N GLY A 22 -11.39 -1.36 -10.78
CA GLY A 22 -10.84 -2.70 -10.84
C GLY A 22 -11.91 -3.75 -10.53
N ALA A 23 -11.99 -4.78 -11.36
CA ALA A 23 -12.97 -5.87 -11.17
C ALA A 23 -12.80 -6.63 -9.84
N ASP A 24 -11.64 -6.49 -9.19
CA ASP A 24 -11.25 -7.29 -8.03
C ASP A 24 -11.28 -6.50 -6.71
N THR A 25 -11.74 -5.24 -6.68
CA THR A 25 -11.61 -4.41 -5.47
C THR A 25 -12.76 -3.42 -5.24
N ASN A 26 -13.26 -3.38 -4.00
CA ASN A 26 -14.07 -2.27 -3.46
C ASN A 26 -13.16 -1.31 -2.68
N ILE A 27 -12.20 -0.66 -3.35
CA ILE A 27 -11.36 0.36 -2.76
C ILE A 27 -11.97 1.72 -3.09
N ASP A 28 -12.27 2.52 -2.06
CA ASP A 28 -12.63 3.93 -2.26
C ASP A 28 -11.36 4.71 -2.64
N LEU A 29 -11.19 4.95 -3.95
CA LEU A 29 -10.15 5.79 -4.51
C LEU A 29 -10.79 6.95 -5.24
N ARG A 30 -10.22 8.14 -5.03
CA ARG A 30 -10.62 9.39 -5.66
C ARG A 30 -9.57 9.84 -6.67
N ASP A 31 -9.98 10.79 -7.49
CA ASP A 31 -9.07 11.42 -8.43
C ASP A 31 -8.00 12.16 -7.63
N ASN A 32 -6.73 11.96 -7.99
CA ASN A 32 -5.52 12.47 -7.33
C ASN A 32 -4.97 11.70 -6.11
N ASP A 33 -5.63 10.64 -5.64
CA ASP A 33 -5.08 9.78 -4.56
C ASP A 33 -3.71 9.19 -4.92
N SER A 34 -3.41 9.14 -6.23
CA SER A 34 -2.12 8.68 -6.75
C SER A 34 -1.82 7.22 -6.35
N PHE A 35 -2.86 6.40 -6.23
CA PHE A 35 -2.75 4.99 -5.91
C PHE A 35 -1.84 4.24 -6.90
N GLY A 36 -0.80 3.61 -6.38
CA GLY A 36 0.25 2.99 -7.18
C GLY A 36 1.50 3.85 -7.37
N ALA A 37 1.61 4.99 -6.69
CA ALA A 37 2.82 5.82 -6.68
C ALA A 37 4.04 5.06 -6.14
N SER A 38 3.82 4.12 -5.22
CA SER A 38 4.84 3.24 -4.66
C SER A 38 4.28 1.83 -4.46
N LEU A 39 5.16 0.83 -4.53
CA LEU A 39 4.81 -0.59 -4.44
C LEU A 39 5.88 -1.34 -3.64
N ALA A 40 5.46 -2.26 -2.78
CA ALA A 40 6.37 -3.18 -2.10
C ALA A 40 5.73 -4.56 -1.92
N ARG A 41 6.52 -5.62 -2.09
CA ARG A 41 6.13 -6.99 -1.70
C ARG A 41 6.47 -7.17 -0.22
N ILE A 42 5.48 -7.50 0.61
CA ILE A 42 5.57 -7.40 2.08
C ILE A 42 5.59 -8.74 2.81
N GLY A 43 5.82 -9.84 2.10
CA GLY A 43 5.78 -11.19 2.68
C GLY A 43 4.42 -11.84 2.49
N ASP A 44 4.16 -12.90 3.25
CA ASP A 44 2.87 -13.61 3.40
C ASP A 44 2.40 -13.34 4.84
N LEU A 45 1.53 -12.35 5.00
CA LEU A 45 1.11 -11.78 6.28
C LEU A 45 -0.03 -12.58 6.93
N ASP A 46 -0.81 -13.30 6.13
CA ASP A 46 -1.94 -14.09 6.62
C ASP A 46 -1.68 -15.60 6.66
N GLY A 47 -0.55 -16.06 6.12
CA GLY A 47 -0.12 -17.45 6.13
C GLY A 47 -0.80 -18.34 5.09
N ASP A 48 -1.38 -17.77 4.03
CA ASP A 48 -2.04 -18.53 2.96
C ASP A 48 -1.08 -19.05 1.87
N GLY A 49 0.21 -18.69 1.96
CA GLY A 49 1.26 -19.09 1.04
C GLY A 49 1.44 -18.15 -0.16
N ILE A 50 0.70 -17.03 -0.23
CA ILE A 50 0.80 -16.02 -1.28
C ILE A 50 1.35 -14.72 -0.70
N SER A 51 2.39 -14.16 -1.34
CA SER A 51 2.89 -12.88 -0.87
C SER A 51 1.93 -11.72 -1.17
N GLU A 52 1.69 -10.84 -0.20
CA GLU A 52 0.92 -9.61 -0.36
C GLU A 52 1.76 -8.45 -0.88
N ILE A 53 1.04 -7.38 -1.22
CA ILE A 53 1.59 -6.15 -1.77
C ILE A 53 1.08 -4.96 -0.97
N ALA A 54 1.97 -4.06 -0.58
CA ALA A 54 1.64 -2.72 -0.13
C ALA A 54 1.68 -1.75 -1.31
N VAL A 55 0.71 -0.85 -1.37
CA VAL A 55 0.55 0.16 -2.42
C VAL A 55 0.36 1.54 -1.80
N GLY A 56 1.20 2.49 -2.15
CA GLY A 56 1.06 3.87 -1.69
C GLY A 56 0.04 4.67 -2.49
N ALA A 57 -0.65 5.56 -1.80
CA ALA A 57 -1.58 6.56 -2.33
C ALA A 57 -1.32 7.90 -1.62
N PRO A 58 -0.23 8.61 -1.94
CA PRO A 58 0.19 9.80 -1.21
C PRO A 58 -0.77 10.99 -1.32
N GLY A 59 -1.71 10.98 -2.27
CA GLY A 59 -2.72 12.04 -2.40
C GLY A 59 -4.02 11.76 -1.64
N ASP A 60 -4.15 10.60 -0.99
CA ASP A 60 -5.36 10.22 -0.25
C ASP A 60 -5.70 11.25 0.84
N ASP A 61 -6.97 11.62 0.93
CA ASP A 61 -7.43 12.70 1.80
C ASP A 61 -8.33 12.25 2.98
N ASP A 62 -8.54 10.94 3.17
CA ASP A 62 -9.48 10.42 4.18
C ASP A 62 -9.05 10.75 5.63
N SER A 63 -7.75 10.85 5.90
CA SER A 63 -7.22 11.25 7.22
C SER A 63 -6.82 12.73 7.32
N GLY A 64 -7.11 13.52 6.28
CA GLY A 64 -6.73 14.93 6.16
C GLY A 64 -6.28 15.25 4.73
N PRO A 65 -6.40 16.50 4.26
CA PRO A 65 -6.07 16.87 2.88
C PRO A 65 -4.66 16.41 2.49
N GLU A 66 -4.54 15.55 1.46
CA GLU A 66 -3.27 14.99 0.97
C GLU A 66 -2.37 14.40 2.07
N ALA A 67 -2.98 13.91 3.16
CA ALA A 67 -2.27 13.24 4.24
C ALA A 67 -1.58 11.96 3.73
N GLY A 68 -2.25 11.27 2.80
CA GLY A 68 -1.77 10.05 2.16
C GLY A 68 -2.16 8.77 2.90
N ALA A 69 -2.06 7.65 2.19
CA ALA A 69 -2.39 6.33 2.68
C ALA A 69 -1.50 5.24 2.06
N VAL A 70 -1.51 4.07 2.71
CA VAL A 70 -1.00 2.82 2.17
C VAL A 70 -2.11 1.77 2.20
N TYR A 71 -2.20 0.98 1.15
CA TYR A 71 -3.15 -0.13 1.03
C TYR A 71 -2.38 -1.44 0.99
N VAL A 72 -2.66 -2.33 1.92
CA VAL A 72 -2.19 -3.72 1.94
C VAL A 72 -3.20 -4.54 1.16
N LEU A 73 -2.74 -5.21 0.11
CA LEU A 73 -3.55 -6.03 -0.78
C LEU A 73 -3.25 -7.51 -0.51
N PHE A 74 -4.19 -8.19 0.14
CA PHE A 74 -4.14 -9.64 0.31
C PHE A 74 -4.55 -10.30 -1.00
N LEU A 75 -3.69 -11.13 -1.56
CA LEU A 75 -3.87 -11.68 -2.90
C LEU A 75 -4.39 -13.12 -2.85
N ARG A 76 -4.99 -13.55 -3.96
CA ARG A 76 -5.30 -14.97 -4.21
C ARG A 76 -4.24 -15.59 -5.11
N PRO A 77 -4.15 -16.94 -5.14
CA PRO A 77 -3.47 -17.61 -6.24
C PRO A 77 -3.98 -17.10 -7.59
N GLY A 78 -3.06 -16.62 -8.43
CA GLY A 78 -3.40 -15.99 -9.71
C GLY A 78 -3.50 -14.45 -9.69
N GLY A 79 -3.25 -13.80 -8.55
CA GLY A 79 -2.96 -12.36 -8.50
C GLY A 79 -4.18 -11.42 -8.42
N SER A 80 -5.40 -11.96 -8.30
CA SER A 80 -6.58 -11.16 -7.96
C SER A 80 -6.55 -10.77 -6.48
N VAL A 81 -7.14 -9.62 -6.12
CA VAL A 81 -7.24 -9.18 -4.73
C VAL A 81 -8.34 -9.94 -3.99
N ARG A 82 -8.05 -10.38 -2.77
CA ARG A 82 -8.98 -11.04 -1.84
C ARG A 82 -9.58 -10.05 -0.87
N GLU A 83 -8.73 -9.22 -0.30
CA GLU A 83 -9.03 -8.29 0.79
C GLU A 83 -8.06 -7.10 0.72
N VAL A 84 -8.52 -5.96 1.23
CA VAL A 84 -7.72 -4.74 1.27
C VAL A 84 -7.79 -4.15 2.67
N GLN A 85 -6.63 -3.85 3.24
CA GLN A 85 -6.51 -3.07 4.47
C GLN A 85 -5.90 -1.71 4.15
N LYS A 86 -6.59 -0.64 4.53
CA LYS A 86 -6.09 0.73 4.42
C LYS A 86 -5.38 1.14 5.71
N ILE A 87 -4.21 1.74 5.56
CA ILE A 87 -3.39 2.32 6.62
C ILE A 87 -3.23 3.81 6.31
N ASN A 88 -3.71 4.67 7.21
CA ASN A 88 -3.59 6.13 7.11
C ASN A 88 -3.48 6.75 8.52
N GLY A 89 -3.56 8.09 8.62
CA GLY A 89 -3.42 8.81 9.89
C GLY A 89 -4.47 8.50 10.96
N THR A 90 -5.54 7.77 10.63
CA THR A 90 -6.59 7.36 11.59
C THR A 90 -6.52 5.90 12.00
N SER A 91 -5.59 5.13 11.43
CA SER A 91 -5.43 3.71 11.74
C SER A 91 -4.97 3.49 13.19
N ALA A 92 -5.45 2.41 13.82
CA ALA A 92 -5.05 2.09 15.19
C ALA A 92 -3.51 1.94 15.30
N GLY A 93 -2.91 2.60 16.29
CA GLY A 93 -1.45 2.60 16.47
C GLY A 93 -0.70 3.70 15.71
N MET A 94 -1.33 4.42 14.78
CA MET A 94 -0.81 5.65 14.19
C MET A 94 -1.11 6.82 15.13
N THR A 95 -0.19 7.16 16.03
CA THR A 95 -0.49 8.12 17.11
C THR A 95 -0.17 9.59 16.81
N THR A 96 0.68 9.92 15.82
CA THR A 96 0.92 11.32 15.39
C THR A 96 1.71 11.48 14.07
N ALA A 97 2.06 10.40 13.36
CA ALA A 97 3.07 10.45 12.29
C ALA A 97 2.59 10.97 10.92
N ILE A 98 1.32 11.33 10.77
CA ILE A 98 0.72 11.72 9.49
C ILE A 98 -0.16 12.95 9.72
N THR A 99 0.30 14.09 9.23
CA THR A 99 -0.42 15.37 9.23
C THR A 99 -1.03 15.64 7.84
N PRO A 100 -1.90 16.66 7.69
CA PRO A 100 -2.31 17.11 6.36
C PRO A 100 -1.10 17.47 5.49
N ALA A 101 -1.17 17.12 4.21
CA ALA A 101 -0.12 17.30 3.21
C ALA A 101 1.17 16.51 3.44
N SER A 102 1.22 15.54 4.35
CA SER A 102 2.41 14.71 4.61
C SER A 102 2.84 13.80 3.44
N ALA A 103 1.92 13.52 2.51
CA ALA A 103 2.13 12.59 1.40
C ALA A 103 2.58 11.19 1.85
N PHE A 104 2.01 10.67 2.94
CA PHE A 104 2.27 9.33 3.46
C PHE A 104 2.00 8.26 2.39
N GLY A 105 2.92 7.32 2.21
CA GLY A 105 2.85 6.34 1.13
C GLY A 105 3.62 6.76 -0.14
N SER A 106 4.34 7.88 -0.13
CA SER A 106 5.17 8.30 -1.27
C SER A 106 6.32 7.33 -1.58
N ALA A 107 6.80 6.59 -0.57
CA ALA A 107 7.83 5.56 -0.72
C ALA A 107 7.56 4.41 0.25
N LEU A 108 7.94 3.19 -0.15
CA LEU A 108 7.80 1.98 0.65
C LEU A 108 9.12 1.22 0.69
N ALA A 109 9.48 0.69 1.85
CA ALA A 109 10.62 -0.21 2.02
C ALA A 109 10.27 -1.33 3.02
N VAL A 110 10.83 -2.52 2.78
CA VAL A 110 10.59 -3.71 3.62
C VAL A 110 11.94 -4.13 4.20
N PRO A 111 12.32 -3.61 5.38
CA PRO A 111 13.62 -3.89 5.99
C PRO A 111 13.75 -5.31 6.55
N GLY A 112 12.66 -6.07 6.61
CA GLY A 112 12.57 -7.35 7.29
C GLY A 112 11.76 -7.25 8.57
N ASP A 113 11.81 -8.29 9.39
CA ASP A 113 11.17 -8.34 10.71
C ASP A 113 12.03 -7.56 11.74
N LEU A 114 11.54 -6.40 12.16
CA LEU A 114 12.17 -5.53 13.15
C LEU A 114 11.62 -5.77 14.56
N ASN A 115 10.41 -6.31 14.67
CA ASN A 115 9.69 -6.44 15.94
C ASN A 115 9.78 -7.86 16.56
N GLY A 116 10.22 -8.85 15.78
CA GLY A 116 10.44 -10.23 16.19
C GLY A 116 9.20 -11.15 16.12
N ASP A 117 8.15 -10.75 15.41
CA ASP A 117 6.92 -11.54 15.26
C ASP A 117 6.96 -12.55 14.11
N GLY A 118 8.03 -12.55 13.31
CA GLY A 118 8.22 -13.44 12.17
C GLY A 118 7.60 -12.94 10.86
N LEU A 119 7.01 -11.74 10.84
CA LEU A 119 6.48 -11.09 9.64
C LEU A 119 7.37 -9.90 9.22
N PRO A 120 7.53 -9.62 7.91
CA PRO A 120 8.27 -8.43 7.49
C PRO A 120 7.53 -7.15 7.88
N ASP A 121 8.25 -6.21 8.49
CA ASP A 121 7.73 -4.87 8.76
C ASP A 121 7.78 -3.98 7.50
N LEU A 122 7.00 -2.90 7.53
CA LEU A 122 6.91 -1.91 6.45
C LEU A 122 7.34 -0.53 6.93
N VAL A 123 8.28 0.07 6.21
CA VAL A 123 8.69 1.47 6.36
C VAL A 123 8.02 2.29 5.27
N VAL A 124 7.37 3.38 5.67
CA VAL A 124 6.59 4.25 4.78
C VAL A 124 7.13 5.68 4.83
N GLY A 125 7.38 6.24 3.66
CA GLY A 125 7.79 7.64 3.52
C GLY A 125 6.61 8.60 3.53
N ALA A 126 6.78 9.70 4.27
CA ALA A 126 5.90 10.86 4.32
C ALA A 126 6.76 12.14 4.14
N PRO A 127 7.26 12.41 2.92
CA PRO A 127 8.36 13.35 2.69
C PRO A 127 8.00 14.81 2.93
N LEU A 128 6.70 15.11 3.04
CA LEU A 128 6.18 16.46 3.25
C LEU A 128 5.66 16.65 4.68
N ASP A 129 5.81 15.64 5.54
CA ASP A 129 5.38 15.75 6.93
C ASP A 129 6.21 16.78 7.68
N SER A 130 5.55 17.81 8.22
CA SER A 130 6.20 18.93 8.89
C SER A 130 6.76 18.58 10.27
N GLU A 131 6.32 17.47 10.89
CA GLU A 131 6.83 17.02 12.18
C GLU A 131 8.26 16.45 12.08
N GLY A 132 8.71 16.05 10.88
CA GLY A 132 10.10 15.69 10.61
C GLY A 132 11.07 16.87 10.50
N CYS A 133 10.55 18.11 10.47
CA CYS A 133 11.30 19.36 10.36
C CYS A 133 10.95 20.32 11.51
N GLN A 134 10.85 19.82 12.74
CA GLN A 134 10.87 20.71 13.91
C GLN A 134 12.33 21.12 14.18
N ALA A 135 12.62 22.40 13.98
CA ALA A 135 13.92 23.04 14.24
C ALA A 135 14.24 23.19 15.74
#